data_AF-A0A151C1V2-F1
#
_entry.id   AF-A0A151C1V2-F1
#
_cell.length_a   1.000
_cell.length_b   1.000
_cell.length_c   1.000
_cell.angle_alpha   90.00
_cell.angle_beta   90.00
_cell.angle_gamma   90.00
#
_symmetry.space_group_name_H-M   'P 1'
#
loop_
_entity.id
_entity.type
_entity.pdbx_description
1 polymer ?
#
loop_
_entity_poly.entity_id
_entity_poly.type
_entity_poly.pdbx_seq_one_letter_code
_entity_poly.pdbx_strand_id
1 'polypeptide(L)'
;MALGHALVADVAEQLHLPALLIKGVAAVQQGLRDEDYVPGDVDVLCSPDRAPELIDALAARGWRLRPESAAHARFVTHSTTLLHPEWPCDIDVHTSFPGFFADPDVVFEALWQHRERHEIAGVGLWAPDYPAHALIVLLHGLRSPTLYKNAEEVTNSRLRFGAMSDTERAAVQDLIRRTRASEVVADVLNPIGWQIEVPEQPSAQFVRWKLSSGPTNTEGWLVAIAEARGTDRLRVIYRAVLPARDDLLIDYPQVADATWPTVKAYAQRLIRAAAWVPPAARNIVRTRWASRRRTPIDGSGATGTMTVPAPTVDVAPAAPPAPVPAGSLTSTPSRSEGPPPPDFAPGGQRWAVYEPPAAQSVGDEAFVLRLSGTGSSAPMRLNSVGLAILTLLDDTDGDVEEAAREAAQLWPQPLEELRTVITGFQQEMTRLGVLS
;
A
#
# COMPACT_ATOMS: atom_id res chain seq x y z
N MET A 1 7.33 -14.15 1.41
CA MET A 1 6.29 -13.11 1.57
C MET A 1 5.78 -12.96 2.99
N ALA A 2 5.24 -14.02 3.61
CA ALA A 2 4.69 -13.94 4.97
C ALA A 2 5.71 -13.43 6.00
N LEU A 3 6.93 -13.99 6.01
CA LEU A 3 8.00 -13.51 6.91
C LEU A 3 8.42 -12.05 6.65
N GLY A 4 8.27 -11.55 5.42
CA GLY A 4 8.57 -10.15 5.11
C GLY A 4 7.53 -9.21 5.71
N HIS A 5 6.26 -9.61 5.70
CA HIS A 5 5.19 -8.87 6.38
C HIS A 5 5.39 -8.90 7.91
N ALA A 6 5.77 -10.07 8.46
CA ALA A 6 6.08 -10.22 9.88
C ALA A 6 7.26 -9.33 10.31
N LEU A 7 8.34 -9.28 9.51
CA LEU A 7 9.48 -8.39 9.76
C LEU A 7 9.04 -6.93 9.83
N VAL A 8 8.30 -6.45 8.82
CA VAL A 8 7.86 -5.04 8.77
C VAL A 8 6.93 -4.71 9.94
N ALA A 9 6.01 -5.62 10.28
CA ALA A 9 5.09 -5.46 11.39
C ALA A 9 5.83 -5.34 12.73
N ASP A 10 6.78 -6.24 13.00
CA ASP A 10 7.60 -6.22 14.22
C ASP A 10 8.45 -4.94 14.31
N VAL A 11 9.10 -4.51 13.21
CA VAL A 11 9.88 -3.27 13.22
C VAL A 11 8.99 -2.06 13.49
N ALA A 12 7.81 -1.99 12.87
CA ALA A 12 6.85 -0.92 13.13
C ALA A 12 6.35 -0.93 14.58
N GLU A 13 6.10 -2.12 15.15
CA GLU A 13 5.69 -2.27 16.55
C GLU A 13 6.78 -1.82 17.53
N GLN A 14 8.04 -2.21 17.30
CA GLN A 14 9.19 -1.78 18.10
C GLN A 14 9.40 -0.26 18.08
N LEU A 15 9.05 0.39 16.97
CA LEU A 15 9.10 1.86 16.82
C LEU A 15 7.84 2.57 17.34
N HIS A 16 6.84 1.82 17.81
CA HIS A 16 5.50 2.34 18.10
C HIS A 16 4.95 3.20 16.95
N LEU A 17 5.15 2.71 15.71
CA LEU A 17 4.84 3.42 14.48
C LEU A 17 3.52 2.89 13.89
N PRO A 18 2.51 3.76 13.68
CA PRO A 18 1.30 3.38 12.95
C PRO A 18 1.65 2.98 11.50
N ALA A 19 1.44 1.71 11.17
CA ALA A 19 1.73 1.13 9.86
C ALA A 19 0.62 0.17 9.44
N LEU A 20 0.12 0.31 8.21
CA LEU A 20 -0.87 -0.57 7.61
C LEU A 20 -0.22 -1.40 6.51
N LEU A 21 -0.20 -2.72 6.66
CA LEU A 21 0.15 -3.60 5.57
C LEU A 21 -1.01 -3.57 4.57
N ILE A 22 -0.71 -3.19 3.34
CA ILE A 22 -1.69 -3.09 2.27
C ILE A 22 -1.37 -4.13 1.18
N LYS A 23 -2.36 -4.45 0.36
CA LYS A 23 -2.30 -5.52 -0.65
C LYS A 23 -1.80 -6.82 0.00
N GLY A 24 -0.82 -7.47 -0.63
CA GLY A 24 -0.08 -8.56 0.00
C GLY A 24 -0.92 -9.73 0.51
N VAL A 25 -0.44 -10.33 1.59
CA VAL A 25 -1.04 -11.52 2.21
C VAL A 25 -2.35 -11.19 2.93
N ALA A 26 -2.48 -9.98 3.51
CA ALA A 26 -3.71 -9.55 4.16
C ALA A 26 -4.89 -9.49 3.17
N ALA A 27 -4.66 -9.00 1.96
CA ALA A 27 -5.68 -9.00 0.90
C ALA A 27 -6.11 -10.44 0.50
N VAL A 28 -5.21 -11.42 0.57
CA VAL A 28 -5.56 -12.83 0.33
C VAL A 28 -6.44 -13.36 1.47
N GLN A 29 -6.05 -13.15 2.73
CA GLN A 29 -6.84 -13.58 3.90
C GLN A 29 -8.26 -12.99 3.93
N GLN A 30 -8.42 -11.78 3.40
CA GLN A 30 -9.71 -11.08 3.27
C GLN A 30 -10.52 -11.49 2.04
N GLY A 31 -10.02 -12.37 1.15
CA GLY A 31 -10.68 -12.73 -0.11
C GLY A 31 -10.69 -11.61 -1.17
N LEU A 32 -9.83 -10.60 -1.02
CA LEU A 32 -9.63 -9.55 -2.02
C LEU A 32 -8.71 -9.99 -3.16
N ARG A 33 -7.98 -11.09 -2.98
CA ARG A 33 -7.18 -11.80 -3.99
C ARG A 33 -7.38 -13.30 -3.84
N ASP A 34 -7.11 -14.04 -4.91
CA ASP A 34 -7.25 -15.50 -4.93
C ASP A 34 -6.29 -16.16 -3.93
N GLU A 35 -6.65 -17.32 -3.39
CA GLU A 35 -5.87 -18.04 -2.38
C GLU A 35 -4.50 -18.49 -2.90
N ASP A 36 -4.37 -18.72 -4.21
CA ASP A 36 -3.12 -19.07 -4.88
C ASP A 36 -2.29 -17.84 -5.31
N TYR A 37 -2.79 -16.63 -5.05
CA TYR A 37 -2.06 -15.40 -5.34
C TYR A 37 -0.81 -15.30 -4.44
N VAL A 38 0.37 -15.27 -5.08
CA VAL A 38 1.64 -15.04 -4.40
C VAL A 38 2.03 -13.56 -4.56
N PRO A 39 2.05 -12.76 -3.47
CA PRO A 39 2.54 -11.38 -3.53
C PRO A 39 4.00 -11.31 -4.00
N GLY A 40 4.36 -10.25 -4.72
CA GLY A 40 5.75 -10.02 -5.16
C GLY A 40 6.56 -9.13 -4.19
N ASP A 41 5.85 -8.28 -3.46
CA ASP A 41 6.35 -7.23 -2.58
C ASP A 41 5.60 -7.22 -1.24
N VAL A 42 6.23 -6.60 -0.25
CA VAL A 42 5.60 -6.25 1.03
C VAL A 42 5.27 -4.76 0.96
N ASP A 43 3.99 -4.44 0.81
CA ASP A 43 3.55 -3.03 0.81
C ASP A 43 3.10 -2.62 2.22
N VAL A 44 3.70 -1.54 2.73
CA VAL A 44 3.30 -0.93 4.00
C VAL A 44 3.00 0.54 3.80
N LEU A 45 1.84 1.01 4.25
CA LEU A 45 1.45 2.41 4.27
C LEU A 45 1.72 2.97 5.67
N CYS A 46 2.49 4.06 5.73
CA CYS A 46 2.87 4.74 6.97
C CYS A 46 2.45 6.21 6.93
N SER A 47 2.40 6.84 8.10
CA SER A 47 2.35 8.30 8.18
C SER A 47 3.57 8.92 7.47
N PRO A 48 3.39 9.88 6.55
CA PRO A 48 4.46 10.51 5.77
C PRO A 48 5.65 11.02 6.58
N ASP A 49 5.39 11.62 7.73
CA ASP A 49 6.37 12.21 8.64
C ASP A 49 7.23 11.16 9.36
N ARG A 50 6.67 9.97 9.61
CA ARG A 50 7.32 8.88 10.35
C ARG A 50 7.89 7.77 9.46
N ALA A 51 7.51 7.70 8.19
CA ALA A 51 8.05 6.72 7.25
C ALA A 51 9.59 6.63 7.22
N PRO A 52 10.37 7.74 7.36
CA PRO A 52 11.82 7.66 7.47
C PRO A 52 12.32 6.80 8.64
N GLU A 53 11.63 6.79 9.78
CA GLU A 53 12.00 5.96 10.95
C GLU A 53 11.97 4.46 10.60
N LEU A 54 10.92 4.03 9.90
CA LEU A 54 10.78 2.64 9.45
C LEU A 54 11.87 2.28 8.43
N ILE A 55 12.14 3.18 7.47
CA ILE A 55 13.17 2.99 6.45
C ILE A 55 14.55 2.84 7.11
N ASP A 56 14.90 3.71 8.05
CA ASP A 56 16.18 3.67 8.77
C ASP A 56 16.32 2.39 9.61
N ALA A 57 15.24 1.96 10.27
CA ALA A 57 15.23 0.73 11.06
C ALA A 57 15.33 -0.55 10.21
N LEU A 58 14.75 -0.56 9.00
CA LEU A 58 14.95 -1.62 8.02
C LEU A 58 16.37 -1.56 7.44
N ALA A 59 16.91 -0.36 7.19
CA ALA A 59 18.28 -0.19 6.71
C ALA A 59 19.33 -0.69 7.71
N ALA A 60 19.10 -0.47 9.01
CA ALA A 60 19.91 -1.04 10.09
C ALA A 60 19.91 -2.58 10.08
N ARG A 61 18.92 -3.20 9.45
CA ARG A 61 18.79 -4.66 9.24
C ARG A 61 19.27 -5.10 7.84
N GLY A 62 20.06 -4.28 7.15
CA GLY A 62 20.70 -4.65 5.89
C GLY A 62 19.86 -4.40 4.63
N TRP A 63 18.62 -3.91 4.78
CA TRP A 63 17.83 -3.44 3.64
C TRP A 63 18.45 -2.20 3.02
N ARG A 64 18.32 -2.03 1.71
CA ARG A 64 18.92 -0.91 0.98
C ARG A 64 17.89 -0.29 0.06
N LEU A 65 17.97 1.03 -0.09
CA LEU A 65 17.18 1.74 -1.10
C LEU A 65 17.42 1.10 -2.47
N ARG A 66 16.33 0.78 -3.17
CA ARG A 66 16.38 0.34 -4.54
C ARG A 66 16.96 1.46 -5.41
N PRO A 67 17.97 1.19 -6.24
CA PRO A 67 18.44 2.18 -7.20
C PRO A 67 17.29 2.57 -8.14
N GLU A 68 17.01 3.86 -8.22
CA GLU A 68 15.94 4.42 -9.05
C GLU A 68 16.51 5.20 -10.23
N SER A 69 15.90 5.07 -11.41
CA SER A 69 16.22 5.94 -12.53
C SER A 69 15.63 7.33 -12.32
N ALA A 70 16.19 8.34 -12.99
CA ALA A 70 15.64 9.70 -12.95
C ALA A 70 14.16 9.79 -13.39
N ALA A 71 13.68 8.84 -14.20
CA ALA A 71 12.27 8.73 -14.56
C ALA A 71 11.45 8.19 -13.38
N HIS A 72 11.91 7.13 -12.74
CA HIS A 72 11.26 6.54 -11.56
C HIS A 72 11.13 7.56 -10.44
N ALA A 73 12.25 8.16 -10.00
CA ALA A 73 12.28 9.18 -8.94
C ALA A 73 11.39 10.41 -9.21
N ARG A 74 11.04 10.67 -10.48
CA ARG A 74 10.19 11.81 -10.87
C ARG A 74 8.70 11.48 -10.86
N PHE A 75 8.33 10.25 -11.21
CA PHE A 75 6.93 9.87 -11.47
C PHE A 75 6.37 8.89 -10.44
N VAL A 76 7.24 8.13 -9.77
CA VAL A 76 6.92 7.28 -8.63
C VAL A 76 7.37 8.05 -7.38
N THR A 77 6.40 8.63 -6.67
CA THR A 77 6.65 9.50 -5.51
C THR A 77 5.82 9.09 -4.30
N HIS A 78 5.15 7.94 -4.39
CA HIS A 78 4.18 7.47 -3.40
C HIS A 78 4.78 6.44 -2.44
N SER A 79 5.89 5.80 -2.82
CA SER A 79 6.60 4.83 -2.00
C SER A 79 8.11 4.95 -2.15
N THR A 80 8.81 4.36 -1.19
CA THR A 80 10.24 4.08 -1.22
C THR A 80 10.43 2.57 -1.18
N THR A 81 11.09 2.02 -2.21
CA THR A 81 11.33 0.59 -2.32
C THR A 81 12.69 0.21 -1.72
N LEU A 82 12.69 -0.85 -0.92
CA LEU A 82 13.85 -1.44 -0.27
C LEU A 82 14.10 -2.86 -0.79
N LEU A 83 15.37 -3.20 -0.99
CA LEU A 83 15.83 -4.53 -1.40
C LEU A 83 16.83 -5.10 -0.39
N HIS A 84 16.86 -6.43 -0.30
CA HIS A 84 17.85 -7.15 0.48
C HIS A 84 18.33 -8.39 -0.31
N PRO A 85 19.65 -8.64 -0.43
CA PRO A 85 20.18 -9.70 -1.28
C PRO A 85 19.76 -11.12 -0.87
N GLU A 86 19.49 -11.32 0.41
CA GLU A 86 19.06 -12.61 0.97
C GLU A 86 17.53 -12.78 1.00
N TRP A 87 16.76 -11.78 0.55
CA TRP A 87 15.31 -11.84 0.50
C TRP A 87 14.82 -11.94 -0.95
N PRO A 88 13.81 -12.78 -1.23
CA PRO A 88 13.25 -12.94 -2.57
C PRO A 88 12.24 -11.84 -2.94
N CYS A 89 12.02 -10.85 -2.07
CA CYS A 89 11.00 -9.82 -2.23
C CYS A 89 11.51 -8.44 -1.82
N ASP A 90 10.83 -7.42 -2.32
CA ASP A 90 11.02 -6.03 -1.95
C ASP A 90 10.09 -5.62 -0.80
N ILE A 91 10.45 -4.54 -0.11
CA ILE A 91 9.55 -3.82 0.79
C ILE A 91 9.27 -2.44 0.17
N ASP A 92 8.00 -2.12 -0.05
CA ASP A 92 7.54 -0.81 -0.49
C ASP A 92 6.95 -0.06 0.71
N VAL A 93 7.64 0.98 1.17
CA VAL A 93 7.16 1.89 2.20
C VAL A 93 6.41 3.05 1.54
N HIS A 94 5.09 3.01 1.58
CA HIS A 94 4.19 4.02 1.05
C HIS A 94 3.96 5.14 2.07
N THR A 95 4.04 6.38 1.59
CA THR A 95 3.61 7.59 2.33
C THR A 95 2.32 8.16 1.76
N SER A 96 1.95 7.74 0.56
CA SER A 96 0.67 8.05 -0.07
C SER A 96 0.28 6.90 -0.99
N PHE A 97 -0.98 6.85 -1.43
CA PHE A 97 -1.41 5.83 -2.38
C PHE A 97 -2.06 6.47 -3.63
N PRO A 98 -1.62 6.12 -4.85
CA PRO A 98 -2.15 6.73 -6.07
C PRO A 98 -3.66 6.54 -6.21
N GLY A 99 -4.36 7.66 -6.39
CA GLY A 99 -5.82 7.70 -6.56
C GLY A 99 -6.57 8.24 -5.35
N PHE A 100 -5.88 8.40 -4.21
CA PHE A 100 -6.31 9.32 -3.16
C PHE A 100 -5.76 10.72 -3.44
N PHE A 101 -6.61 11.74 -3.29
CA PHE A 101 -6.29 13.14 -3.62
C PHE A 101 -6.37 14.09 -2.41
N ALA A 102 -6.84 13.60 -1.26
CA ALA A 102 -6.68 14.31 0.00
C ALA A 102 -5.21 14.38 0.43
N ASP A 103 -4.96 15.17 1.48
CA ASP A 103 -3.64 15.24 2.10
C ASP A 103 -3.21 13.84 2.59
N PRO A 104 -1.95 13.41 2.37
CA PRO A 104 -1.51 12.07 2.75
C PRO A 104 -1.71 11.72 4.23
N ASP A 105 -1.55 12.68 5.15
CA ASP A 105 -1.80 12.46 6.58
C ASP A 105 -3.29 12.19 6.81
N VAL A 106 -4.16 12.96 6.15
CA VAL A 106 -5.63 12.75 6.21
C VAL A 106 -6.04 11.40 5.64
N VAL A 107 -5.40 10.95 4.56
CA VAL A 107 -5.64 9.64 3.95
C VAL A 107 -5.20 8.52 4.89
N PHE A 108 -3.99 8.63 5.45
CA PHE A 108 -3.46 7.66 6.39
C PHE A 108 -4.37 7.54 7.61
N GLU A 109 -4.75 8.65 8.24
CA GLU A 109 -5.64 8.64 9.40
C GLU A 109 -7.03 8.05 9.09
N ALA A 110 -7.56 8.33 7.89
CA ALA A 110 -8.83 7.72 7.47
C ALA A 110 -8.72 6.20 7.33
N LEU A 111 -7.64 5.70 6.73
CA LEU A 111 -7.39 4.25 6.62
C LEU A 111 -7.04 3.62 7.98
N TRP A 112 -6.34 4.33 8.86
CA TRP A 112 -5.96 3.85 10.18
C TRP A 112 -7.15 3.63 11.11
N GLN A 113 -8.20 4.45 10.95
CA GLN A 113 -9.49 4.24 11.63
C GLN A 113 -10.22 2.99 11.13
N HIS A 114 -9.97 2.61 9.88
CA HIS A 114 -10.47 1.41 9.24
C HIS A 114 -9.41 0.30 9.27
N ARG A 115 -8.87 -0.04 10.44
CA ARG A 115 -7.87 -1.10 10.57
C ARG A 115 -8.45 -2.32 11.25
N GLU A 116 -7.97 -3.48 10.85
CA GLU A 116 -8.21 -4.75 11.53
C GLU A 116 -6.89 -5.50 11.72
N ARG A 117 -6.89 -6.43 12.69
CA ARG A 117 -5.70 -7.20 13.03
C ARG A 117 -5.72 -8.53 12.27
N HIS A 118 -4.61 -8.84 11.62
CA HIS A 118 -4.35 -10.11 10.96
C HIS A 118 -3.20 -10.82 11.65
N GLU A 119 -3.17 -12.15 11.56
CA GLU A 119 -2.03 -12.95 11.98
C GLU A 119 -1.35 -13.55 10.74
N ILE A 120 -0.07 -13.21 10.54
CA ILE A 120 0.72 -13.69 9.40
C ILE A 120 2.07 -14.16 9.94
N ALA A 121 2.38 -15.45 9.71
CA ALA A 121 3.57 -16.12 10.23
C ALA A 121 3.71 -16.03 11.76
N GLY A 122 2.59 -16.17 12.48
CA GLY A 122 2.49 -16.03 13.93
C GLY A 122 2.43 -14.57 14.43
N VAL A 123 2.84 -13.60 13.60
CA VAL A 123 2.92 -12.19 14.01
C VAL A 123 1.62 -11.47 13.73
N GLY A 124 1.11 -10.77 14.75
CA GLY A 124 -0.03 -9.88 14.62
C GLY A 124 0.34 -8.60 13.89
N LEU A 125 -0.38 -8.25 12.83
CA LEU A 125 -0.16 -7.03 12.05
C LEU A 125 -1.45 -6.27 11.78
N TRP A 126 -1.32 -4.98 11.48
CA TRP A 126 -2.45 -4.13 11.11
C TRP A 126 -2.57 -4.05 9.59
N ALA A 127 -3.77 -4.29 9.07
CA ALA A 127 -4.13 -4.01 7.69
C ALA A 127 -5.43 -3.19 7.68
N PRO A 128 -5.78 -2.51 6.58
CA PRO A 128 -7.10 -1.92 6.47
C PRO A 128 -8.18 -3.01 6.54
N ASP A 129 -9.33 -2.69 7.12
CA ASP A 129 -10.52 -3.55 7.11
C ASP A 129 -10.97 -3.88 5.69
N TYR A 130 -11.79 -4.91 5.54
CA TYR A 130 -12.21 -5.39 4.21
C TYR A 130 -12.70 -4.26 3.29
N PRO A 131 -13.62 -3.35 3.71
CA PRO A 131 -14.09 -2.28 2.83
C PRO A 131 -13.01 -1.27 2.43
N ALA A 132 -12.16 -0.83 3.36
CA ALA A 132 -11.06 0.10 3.06
C ALA A 132 -9.99 -0.55 2.18
N HIS A 133 -9.68 -1.81 2.43
CA HIS A 133 -8.68 -2.54 1.67
C HIS A 133 -9.17 -2.85 0.25
N ALA A 134 -10.45 -3.16 0.07
CA ALA A 134 -11.08 -3.31 -1.25
C ALA A 134 -10.92 -2.05 -2.11
N LEU A 135 -11.03 -0.85 -1.50
CA LEU A 135 -10.79 0.42 -2.19
C LEU A 135 -9.34 0.56 -2.66
N ILE A 136 -8.37 0.19 -1.84
CA ILE A 136 -6.94 0.20 -2.21
C ILE A 136 -6.67 -0.75 -3.37
N VAL A 137 -7.21 -1.98 -3.32
CA VAL A 137 -7.07 -2.98 -4.39
C VAL A 137 -7.69 -2.47 -5.70
N LEU A 138 -8.88 -1.85 -5.64
CA LEU A 138 -9.49 -1.24 -6.82
C LEU A 138 -8.61 -0.12 -7.41
N LEU A 139 -8.09 0.77 -6.57
CA LEU A 139 -7.20 1.86 -6.99
C LEU A 139 -5.89 1.33 -7.60
N HIS A 140 -5.34 0.23 -7.08
CA HIS A 140 -4.18 -0.45 -7.65
C HIS A 140 -4.44 -0.90 -9.09
N GLY A 141 -5.56 -1.59 -9.32
CA GLY A 141 -5.98 -2.01 -10.65
C GLY A 141 -6.16 -0.82 -11.60
N LEU A 142 -6.77 0.27 -11.12
CA LEU A 142 -7.03 1.47 -11.92
C LEU A 142 -5.77 2.28 -12.26
N ARG A 143 -4.65 2.08 -11.56
CA ARG A 143 -3.38 2.79 -11.82
C ARG A 143 -2.70 2.35 -13.12
N SER A 144 -2.95 1.14 -13.60
CA SER A 144 -2.33 0.63 -14.84
C SER A 144 -3.25 -0.38 -15.56
N PRO A 145 -4.46 0.03 -15.97
CA PRO A 145 -5.51 -0.88 -16.44
C PRO A 145 -5.19 -1.53 -17.79
N THR A 146 -4.16 -1.07 -18.49
CA THR A 146 -3.69 -1.67 -19.74
C THR A 146 -2.90 -2.97 -19.51
N LEU A 147 -2.48 -3.25 -18.28
CA LEU A 147 -1.88 -4.53 -17.90
C LEU A 147 -2.99 -5.54 -17.62
N TYR A 148 -2.89 -6.75 -18.20
CA TYR A 148 -3.91 -7.79 -18.07
C TYR A 148 -4.30 -8.06 -16.60
N LYS A 149 -3.31 -8.23 -15.72
CA LYS A 149 -3.50 -8.47 -14.28
C LYS A 149 -4.30 -7.36 -13.60
N ASN A 150 -4.05 -6.10 -13.96
CA ASN A 150 -4.75 -4.95 -13.39
C ASN A 150 -6.18 -4.84 -13.92
N ALA A 151 -6.43 -5.19 -15.19
CA ALA A 151 -7.79 -5.23 -15.75
C ALA A 151 -8.65 -6.33 -15.08
N GLU A 152 -8.05 -7.49 -14.82
CA GLU A 152 -8.67 -8.58 -14.06
C GLU A 152 -8.96 -8.15 -12.62
N GLU A 153 -8.02 -7.48 -11.95
CA GLU A 153 -8.22 -6.95 -10.60
C GLU A 153 -9.37 -5.93 -10.53
N VAL A 154 -9.51 -5.04 -11.51
CA VAL A 154 -10.65 -4.13 -11.61
C VAL A 154 -11.96 -4.90 -11.79
N THR A 155 -11.96 -5.94 -12.62
CA THR A 155 -13.15 -6.78 -12.87
C THR A 155 -13.58 -7.50 -11.58
N ASN A 156 -12.64 -8.13 -10.88
CA ASN A 156 -12.90 -8.81 -9.62
C ASN A 156 -13.33 -7.83 -8.53
N SER A 157 -12.75 -6.63 -8.49
CA SER A 157 -13.18 -5.56 -7.58
C SER A 157 -14.63 -5.16 -7.84
N ARG A 158 -15.06 -5.01 -9.10
CA ARG A 158 -16.47 -4.70 -9.41
C ARG A 158 -17.45 -5.73 -8.85
N LEU A 159 -17.10 -7.02 -8.88
CA LEU A 159 -17.92 -8.08 -8.30
C LEU A 159 -18.02 -7.92 -6.78
N ARG A 160 -16.89 -7.68 -6.09
CA ARG A 160 -16.84 -7.47 -4.64
C ARG A 160 -17.66 -6.26 -4.20
N PHE A 161 -17.47 -5.11 -4.86
CA PHE A 161 -18.25 -3.90 -4.61
C PHE A 161 -19.74 -4.04 -4.94
N GLY A 162 -20.11 -4.96 -5.85
CA GLY A 162 -21.50 -5.31 -6.13
C GLY A 162 -22.13 -6.18 -5.05
N ALA A 163 -21.32 -6.96 -4.32
CA ALA A 163 -21.75 -7.87 -3.26
C ALA A 163 -21.70 -7.26 -1.84
N MET A 164 -21.09 -6.07 -1.68
CA MET A 164 -21.03 -5.37 -0.39
C MET A 164 -22.42 -5.06 0.18
N SER A 165 -22.56 -5.27 1.48
CA SER A 165 -23.72 -4.87 2.28
C SER A 165 -23.88 -3.35 2.33
N ASP A 166 -25.05 -2.87 2.75
CA ASP A 166 -25.32 -1.43 2.89
C ASP A 166 -24.38 -0.74 3.88
N THR A 167 -24.00 -1.43 4.97
CA THR A 167 -23.06 -0.91 5.97
C THR A 167 -21.66 -0.75 5.38
N GLU A 168 -21.15 -1.76 4.67
CA GLU A 168 -19.85 -1.69 4.00
C GLU A 168 -19.85 -0.61 2.91
N ARG A 169 -20.93 -0.53 2.14
CA ARG A 169 -21.12 0.51 1.13
C ARG A 169 -21.07 1.91 1.74
N ALA A 170 -21.76 2.14 2.85
CA ALA A 170 -21.74 3.42 3.54
C ALA A 170 -20.34 3.77 4.07
N ALA A 171 -19.62 2.79 4.64
CA ALA A 171 -18.24 2.96 5.10
C ALA A 171 -17.31 3.37 3.95
N VAL A 172 -17.38 2.68 2.80
CA VAL A 172 -16.55 2.99 1.63
C VAL A 172 -16.94 4.34 1.02
N GLN A 173 -18.21 4.71 0.98
CA GLN A 173 -18.63 6.03 0.52
C GLN A 173 -18.08 7.17 1.39
N ASP A 174 -18.07 7.00 2.71
CA ASP A 174 -17.43 7.96 3.62
C ASP A 174 -15.91 8.04 3.36
N LEU A 175 -15.26 6.89 3.26
CA LEU A 175 -13.83 6.81 2.98
C LEU A 175 -13.46 7.47 1.63
N ILE A 176 -14.24 7.23 0.57
CA ILE A 176 -14.06 7.86 -0.75
C ILE A 176 -14.16 9.38 -0.64
N ARG A 177 -15.13 9.91 0.13
CA ARG A 177 -15.26 11.36 0.35
C ARG A 177 -14.06 11.92 1.11
N ARG A 178 -13.67 11.30 2.23
CA ARG A 178 -12.56 11.76 3.08
C ARG A 178 -11.22 11.76 2.35
N THR A 179 -10.97 10.72 1.56
CA THR A 179 -9.71 10.53 0.81
C THR A 179 -9.72 11.19 -0.57
N ARG A 180 -10.86 11.75 -0.98
CA ARG A 180 -11.11 12.38 -2.29
C ARG A 180 -10.83 11.45 -3.47
N ALA A 181 -11.15 10.15 -3.33
CA ALA A 181 -10.99 9.16 -4.39
C ALA A 181 -12.09 9.20 -5.48
N SER A 182 -13.13 10.01 -5.30
CA SER A 182 -14.37 9.95 -6.10
C SER A 182 -14.15 9.95 -7.61
N GLU A 183 -13.29 10.83 -8.12
CA GLU A 183 -13.03 10.97 -9.55
C GLU A 183 -12.40 9.72 -10.17
N VAL A 184 -11.65 8.94 -9.39
CA VAL A 184 -10.97 7.73 -9.86
C VAL A 184 -11.91 6.55 -9.94
N VAL A 185 -12.77 6.38 -8.93
CA VAL A 185 -13.57 5.16 -8.77
C VAL A 185 -14.98 5.27 -9.37
N ALA A 186 -15.50 6.48 -9.57
CA ALA A 186 -16.88 6.70 -10.03
C ALA A 186 -17.18 6.01 -11.38
N ASP A 187 -16.25 6.06 -12.35
CA ASP A 187 -16.43 5.44 -13.67
C ASP A 187 -16.59 3.91 -13.59
N VAL A 188 -16.11 3.28 -12.49
CA VAL A 188 -16.17 1.84 -12.27
C VAL A 188 -17.36 1.43 -11.40
N LEU A 189 -17.63 2.21 -10.35
CA LEU A 189 -18.61 1.88 -9.33
C LEU A 189 -20.03 2.37 -9.65
N ASN A 190 -20.18 3.53 -10.30
CA ASN A 190 -21.51 4.04 -10.64
C ASN A 190 -22.31 3.10 -11.59
N PRO A 191 -21.69 2.45 -12.59
CA PRO A 191 -22.37 1.47 -13.44
C PRO A 191 -22.94 0.25 -12.70
N ILE A 192 -22.47 -0.04 -11.48
CA ILE A 192 -22.94 -1.15 -10.64
C ILE A 192 -23.81 -0.65 -9.47
N GLY A 193 -24.41 0.53 -9.63
CA GLY A 193 -25.41 1.07 -8.69
C GLY A 193 -24.85 1.86 -7.52
N TRP A 194 -23.57 2.27 -7.56
CA TRP A 194 -23.07 3.27 -6.60
C TRP A 194 -23.45 4.68 -7.05
N GLN A 195 -23.61 5.58 -6.09
CA GLN A 195 -23.93 7.00 -6.34
C GLN A 195 -22.76 7.85 -5.84
N ILE A 196 -21.66 7.84 -6.59
CA ILE A 196 -20.47 8.62 -6.25
C ILE A 196 -20.50 9.92 -7.04
N GLU A 197 -20.59 11.02 -6.30
CA GLU A 197 -20.53 12.36 -6.86
C GLU A 197 -19.10 12.70 -7.29
N VAL A 198 -18.99 13.24 -8.51
CA VAL A 198 -17.73 13.74 -9.06
C VAL A 198 -17.90 15.21 -9.41
N PRO A 199 -16.86 16.05 -9.21
CA PRO A 199 -16.89 17.44 -9.65
C PRO A 199 -17.22 17.56 -11.14
N GLU A 200 -17.94 18.63 -11.51
CA GLU A 200 -18.25 18.93 -12.92
C GLU A 200 -16.95 19.10 -13.73
N GLN A 201 -15.97 19.81 -13.16
CA GLN A 201 -14.66 20.00 -13.74
C GLN A 201 -13.64 19.08 -13.05
N PRO A 202 -12.91 18.24 -13.81
CA PRO A 202 -11.94 17.34 -13.22
C PRO A 202 -10.82 18.08 -12.50
N SER A 203 -10.41 17.57 -11.33
CA SER A 203 -9.33 18.16 -10.55
C SER A 203 -7.99 18.03 -11.26
N ALA A 204 -7.06 18.93 -10.95
CA ALA A 204 -5.70 18.86 -11.48
C ALA A 204 -4.99 17.56 -11.08
N GLN A 205 -5.25 17.06 -9.87
CA GLN A 205 -4.72 15.80 -9.35
C GLN A 205 -5.25 14.61 -10.16
N PHE A 206 -6.55 14.55 -10.44
CA PHE A 206 -7.13 13.50 -11.28
C PHE A 206 -6.58 13.52 -12.70
N VAL A 207 -6.44 14.70 -13.31
CA VAL A 207 -5.84 14.83 -14.64
C VAL A 207 -4.40 14.32 -14.64
N ARG A 208 -3.60 14.67 -13.62
CA ARG A 208 -2.22 14.18 -13.49
C ARG A 208 -2.18 12.67 -13.30
N TRP A 209 -3.01 12.13 -12.39
CA TRP A 209 -3.13 10.70 -12.14
C TRP A 209 -3.48 9.91 -13.41
N LYS A 210 -4.46 10.41 -14.19
CA LYS A 210 -4.91 9.76 -15.43
C LYS A 210 -3.81 9.73 -16.50
N LEU A 211 -2.99 10.78 -16.57
CA LEU A 211 -1.84 10.86 -17.48
C LEU A 211 -0.64 10.02 -16.99
N SER A 212 -0.52 9.79 -15.69
CA SER A 212 0.47 8.87 -15.11
C SER A 212 0.04 7.40 -15.20
N SER A 213 -1.23 7.13 -15.45
CA SER A 213 -1.79 5.76 -15.55
C SER A 213 -1.75 5.19 -16.98
N GLY A 214 -1.15 5.93 -17.92
CA GLY A 214 -0.96 5.48 -19.30
C GLY A 214 0.06 4.34 -19.43
N PRO A 215 0.07 3.62 -20.57
CA PRO A 215 0.93 2.44 -20.76
C PRO A 215 2.44 2.75 -20.81
N THR A 216 2.82 4.03 -20.88
CA THR A 216 4.23 4.46 -20.93
C THR A 216 4.43 5.75 -20.15
N ASN A 217 5.65 5.97 -19.64
CA ASN A 217 6.05 7.23 -19.00
C ASN A 217 6.08 8.44 -19.96
N THR A 218 5.80 8.25 -21.25
CA THR A 218 5.81 9.31 -22.28
C THR A 218 4.85 10.44 -21.94
N GLU A 219 3.66 10.13 -21.43
CA GLU A 219 2.67 11.12 -21.03
C GLU A 219 3.17 11.96 -19.84
N GLY A 220 3.76 11.30 -18.83
CA GLY A 220 4.42 11.96 -17.71
C GLY A 220 5.55 12.91 -18.15
N TRP A 221 6.39 12.49 -19.10
CA TRP A 221 7.44 13.33 -19.67
C TRP A 221 6.88 14.53 -20.45
N LEU A 222 5.85 14.35 -21.28
CA LEU A 222 5.23 15.44 -22.02
C LEU A 222 4.59 16.49 -21.08
N VAL A 223 3.94 16.04 -20.01
CA VAL A 223 3.41 16.92 -18.96
C VAL A 223 4.54 17.67 -18.26
N ALA A 224 5.59 16.96 -17.83
CA ALA A 224 6.75 17.56 -17.18
C ALA A 224 7.45 18.61 -18.06
N ILE A 225 7.56 18.37 -19.37
CA ILE A 225 8.13 19.33 -20.33
C ILE A 225 7.22 20.56 -20.50
N ALA A 226 5.90 20.37 -20.49
CA ALA A 226 4.94 21.46 -20.62
C ALA A 226 4.87 22.35 -19.37
N GLU A 227 5.10 21.79 -18.18
CA GLU A 227 5.11 22.50 -16.91
C GLU A 227 6.44 23.21 -16.61
N ALA A 228 7.57 22.66 -17.10
CA ALA A 228 8.88 23.24 -16.90
C ALA A 228 9.04 24.59 -17.60
N ARG A 229 9.70 25.54 -16.93
CA ARG A 229 9.93 26.91 -17.43
C ARG A 229 11.43 27.16 -17.66
N GLY A 230 11.75 28.06 -18.60
CA GLY A 230 13.12 28.49 -18.85
C GLY A 230 14.10 27.35 -19.18
N THR A 231 15.28 27.37 -18.56
CA THR A 231 16.36 26.39 -18.78
C THR A 231 16.04 25.01 -18.19
N ASP A 232 15.15 24.91 -17.21
CA ASP A 232 14.71 23.63 -16.68
C ASP A 232 13.95 22.81 -17.71
N ARG A 233 13.23 23.47 -18.63
CA ARG A 233 12.57 22.78 -19.74
C ARG A 233 13.56 22.07 -20.64
N LEU A 234 14.70 22.69 -20.94
CA LEU A 234 15.77 22.06 -21.72
C LEU A 234 16.38 20.87 -20.97
N ARG A 235 16.58 21.00 -19.65
CA ARG A 235 17.08 19.91 -18.80
C ARG A 235 16.12 18.71 -18.76
N VAL A 236 14.82 18.96 -18.63
CA VAL A 236 13.79 17.91 -18.65
C VAL A 236 13.73 17.23 -20.02
N ILE A 237 13.78 17.99 -21.12
CA ILE A 237 13.85 17.42 -22.49
C ILE A 237 15.12 16.56 -22.64
N TYR A 238 16.27 17.07 -22.19
CA TYR A 238 17.54 16.34 -22.29
C TYR A 238 17.46 15.00 -21.55
N ARG A 239 16.99 14.98 -20.30
CA ARG A 239 16.81 13.73 -19.53
C ARG A 239 15.76 12.80 -20.14
N ALA A 240 14.71 13.36 -20.75
CA ALA A 240 13.69 12.57 -21.43
C ALA A 240 14.25 11.86 -22.68
N VAL A 241 15.18 12.47 -23.41
CA VAL A 241 15.73 11.94 -24.66
C VAL A 241 16.99 11.09 -24.41
N LEU A 242 17.90 11.60 -23.59
CA LEU A 242 19.20 11.01 -23.26
C LEU A 242 19.29 10.78 -21.74
N PRO A 243 18.70 9.70 -21.19
CA PRO A 243 18.90 9.33 -19.79
C PRO A 243 20.37 9.05 -19.52
N ALA A 244 20.81 9.18 -18.26
CA ALA A 244 22.17 8.79 -17.90
C ALA A 244 22.37 7.29 -18.18
N ARG A 245 23.63 6.87 -18.36
CA ARG A 245 23.96 5.46 -18.58
C ARG A 245 23.46 4.58 -17.44
N ASP A 246 23.63 5.06 -16.21
CA ASP A 246 23.19 4.37 -15.00
C ASP A 246 21.66 4.27 -14.94
N ASP A 247 20.93 5.34 -15.30
CA ASP A 247 19.46 5.31 -15.43
C ASP A 247 19.00 4.23 -16.44
N LEU A 248 19.73 4.10 -17.56
CA LEU A 248 19.40 3.11 -18.59
C LEU A 248 19.64 1.68 -18.11
N LEU A 249 20.73 1.44 -17.37
CA LEU A 249 21.03 0.11 -16.81
C LEU A 249 20.07 -0.25 -15.68
N ILE A 250 19.58 0.74 -14.91
CA ILE A 250 18.52 0.54 -13.91
C ILE A 250 17.19 0.18 -14.60
N ASP A 251 16.79 0.90 -15.65
CA ASP A 251 15.54 0.64 -16.38
C ASP A 251 15.59 -0.67 -17.21
N TYR A 252 16.79 -1.10 -17.62
CA TYR A 252 17.01 -2.28 -18.47
C TYR A 252 18.16 -3.16 -17.94
N PRO A 253 17.98 -3.82 -16.78
CA PRO A 253 19.04 -4.62 -16.14
C PRO A 253 19.51 -5.81 -16.98
N GLN A 254 18.71 -6.25 -17.95
CA GLN A 254 19.06 -7.30 -18.92
C GLN A 254 20.07 -6.87 -19.98
N VAL A 255 20.36 -5.58 -20.10
CA VAL A 255 21.34 -5.07 -21.07
C VAL A 255 22.72 -5.31 -20.48
N ALA A 256 23.48 -6.22 -21.11
CA ALA A 256 24.87 -6.45 -20.75
C ALA A 256 25.63 -5.12 -20.73
N ASP A 257 26.44 -4.91 -19.69
CA ASP A 257 27.18 -3.69 -19.42
C ASP A 257 28.35 -3.50 -20.43
N ALA A 258 27.99 -3.31 -21.70
CA ALA A 258 28.87 -3.24 -22.84
C ALA A 258 28.40 -2.16 -23.83
N THR A 259 29.34 -1.61 -24.60
CA THR A 259 29.15 -0.40 -25.40
C THR A 259 28.05 -0.56 -26.46
N TRP A 260 28.05 -1.66 -27.22
CA TRP A 260 27.09 -1.90 -28.30
C TRP A 260 25.67 -2.22 -27.82
N PRO A 261 25.46 -3.10 -26.82
CA PRO A 261 24.15 -3.32 -26.21
C PRO A 261 23.53 -2.04 -25.64
N THR A 262 24.33 -1.20 -24.97
CA THR A 262 23.88 0.09 -24.42
C THR A 262 23.40 1.04 -25.52
N VAL A 263 24.18 1.20 -26.60
CA VAL A 263 23.79 2.05 -27.75
C VAL A 263 22.51 1.55 -28.42
N LYS A 264 22.37 0.22 -28.58
CA LYS A 264 21.14 -0.38 -29.12
C LYS A 264 19.93 -0.08 -28.23
N ALA A 265 20.09 -0.18 -26.90
CA ALA A 265 19.04 0.13 -25.95
C ALA A 265 18.61 1.62 -26.01
N TYR A 266 19.56 2.56 -26.13
CA TYR A 266 19.26 3.98 -26.38
C TYR A 266 18.45 4.18 -27.67
N ALA A 267 18.87 3.58 -28.79
CA ALA A 267 18.17 3.71 -30.07
C ALA A 267 16.74 3.13 -30.00
N GLN A 268 16.57 1.94 -29.41
CA GLN A 268 15.26 1.31 -29.23
C GLN A 268 14.34 2.14 -28.33
N ARG A 269 14.90 2.78 -27.29
CA ARG A 269 14.15 3.69 -26.43
C ARG A 269 13.66 4.91 -27.20
N LEU A 270 14.52 5.54 -28.01
CA LEU A 270 14.15 6.71 -28.81
C LEU A 270 13.09 6.38 -29.87
N ILE A 271 13.23 5.23 -30.55
CA ILE A 271 12.23 4.75 -31.52
C ILE A 271 10.88 4.51 -30.83
N ARG A 272 10.88 3.84 -29.68
CA ARG A 272 9.66 3.62 -28.89
C ARG A 272 9.05 4.95 -28.44
N ALA A 273 9.85 5.84 -27.86
CA ALA A 273 9.37 7.16 -27.44
C ALA A 273 8.73 7.92 -28.61
N ALA A 274 9.39 7.99 -29.77
CA ALA A 274 8.86 8.65 -30.96
C ALA A 274 7.52 8.05 -31.44
N ALA A 275 7.38 6.72 -31.39
CA ALA A 275 6.12 6.04 -31.72
C ALA A 275 4.99 6.39 -30.74
N TRP A 276 5.31 6.61 -29.46
CA TRP A 276 4.33 6.91 -28.42
C TRP A 276 4.04 8.41 -28.24
N VAL A 277 4.84 9.33 -28.79
CA VAL A 277 4.56 10.78 -28.69
C VAL A 277 3.21 11.18 -29.32
N PRO A 278 2.88 10.81 -30.58
CA PRO A 278 1.59 11.20 -31.18
C PRO A 278 0.35 10.71 -30.40
N PRO A 279 0.23 9.43 -30.00
CA PRO A 279 -0.91 8.98 -29.20
C PRO A 279 -0.92 9.62 -27.80
N ALA A 280 0.23 9.80 -27.15
CA ALA A 280 0.32 10.47 -25.84
C ALA A 280 -0.13 11.95 -25.93
N ALA A 281 0.30 12.69 -26.95
CA ALA A 281 -0.14 14.06 -27.17
C ALA A 281 -1.65 14.15 -27.43
N ARG A 282 -2.20 13.22 -28.22
CA ARG A 282 -3.66 13.10 -28.42
C ARG A 282 -4.38 12.77 -27.11
N ASN A 283 -3.84 11.91 -26.26
CA ASN A 283 -4.43 11.57 -24.97
C ASN A 283 -4.40 12.75 -23.99
N ILE A 284 -3.30 13.51 -23.95
CA ILE A 284 -3.18 14.75 -23.15
C ILE A 284 -4.22 15.78 -23.61
N VAL A 285 -4.31 16.00 -24.93
CA VAL A 285 -5.31 16.90 -25.52
C VAL A 285 -6.71 16.39 -25.18
N ARG A 286 -7.04 15.13 -25.47
CA ARG A 286 -8.36 14.55 -25.17
C ARG A 286 -8.72 14.66 -23.70
N THR A 287 -7.80 14.35 -22.79
CA THR A 287 -8.02 14.43 -21.34
C THR A 287 -8.27 15.88 -20.94
N ARG A 288 -7.41 16.83 -21.34
CA ARG A 288 -7.59 18.26 -21.05
C ARG A 288 -8.84 18.86 -21.68
N TRP A 289 -9.23 18.41 -22.88
CA TRP A 289 -10.42 18.88 -23.58
C TRP A 289 -11.70 18.27 -22.98
N ALA A 290 -11.68 16.99 -22.60
CA ALA A 290 -12.77 16.35 -21.85
C ALA A 290 -12.96 17.03 -20.49
N SER A 291 -11.87 17.41 -19.81
CA SER A 291 -11.93 18.22 -18.59
C SER A 291 -12.52 19.62 -18.78
N ARG A 292 -12.56 20.14 -20.02
CA ARG A 292 -13.14 21.44 -20.36
C ARG A 292 -14.59 21.35 -20.89
N ARG A 293 -15.10 20.14 -21.20
CA ARG A 293 -16.37 19.94 -21.92
C ARG A 293 -17.44 19.12 -21.16
N ARG A 294 -17.35 18.97 -19.84
CA ARG A 294 -18.55 18.66 -19.06
C ARG A 294 -19.37 19.95 -18.96
N THR A 295 -20.10 20.24 -20.03
CA THR A 295 -21.16 21.25 -20.07
C THR A 295 -22.27 20.81 -19.11
N PRO A 296 -22.93 21.73 -18.38
CA PRO A 296 -24.06 21.38 -17.51
C PRO A 296 -25.08 20.55 -18.28
N ILE A 297 -25.69 19.57 -17.60
CA ILE A 297 -26.91 18.96 -18.09
C ILE A 297 -27.93 20.10 -18.14
N ASP A 298 -28.26 20.57 -19.34
CA ASP A 298 -29.31 21.56 -19.60
C ASP A 298 -30.64 20.99 -19.10
N GLY A 299 -30.97 21.33 -17.86
CA GLY A 299 -32.33 21.28 -17.35
C GLY A 299 -33.08 22.54 -17.78
N SER A 300 -33.42 22.67 -19.07
CA SER A 300 -34.54 23.52 -19.49
C SER A 300 -34.99 23.19 -20.91
N GLY A 301 -35.85 22.19 -21.01
CA GLY A 301 -36.87 22.21 -22.04
C GLY A 301 -37.80 23.41 -21.80
N ALA A 302 -38.00 24.19 -22.86
CA ALA A 302 -39.14 25.07 -23.12
C ALA A 302 -39.63 26.02 -22.00
N THR A 303 -39.39 27.32 -22.19
CA THR A 303 -40.30 28.41 -21.79
C THR A 303 -39.88 29.62 -22.63
N GLY A 304 -40.67 30.11 -23.58
CA GLY A 304 -42.04 30.57 -23.38
C GLY A 304 -41.96 31.95 -22.71
N THR A 305 -41.68 32.99 -23.49
CA THR A 305 -41.70 34.38 -23.05
C THR A 305 -43.09 34.74 -22.54
N MET A 306 -43.25 34.79 -21.22
CA MET A 306 -44.32 35.55 -20.57
C MET A 306 -43.69 36.49 -19.54
N THR A 307 -43.71 37.77 -19.89
CA THR A 307 -43.52 38.90 -19.00
C THR A 307 -44.73 39.06 -18.07
N VAL A 308 -44.53 39.68 -16.88
CA VAL A 308 -45.48 40.39 -15.96
C VAL A 308 -45.31 39.93 -14.49
N PRO A 309 -45.37 40.81 -13.46
CA PRO A 309 -44.31 41.72 -12.99
C PRO A 309 -43.91 41.48 -11.49
N ALA A 310 -42.94 42.21 -10.97
CA ALA A 310 -42.54 42.15 -9.57
C ALA A 310 -43.61 42.76 -8.63
N PRO A 311 -43.90 42.15 -7.46
CA PRO A 311 -44.58 42.84 -6.38
C PRO A 311 -43.57 43.40 -5.37
N THR A 312 -43.58 44.73 -5.25
CA THR A 312 -43.15 45.47 -4.06
C THR A 312 -44.12 45.19 -2.90
N VAL A 313 -43.62 44.84 -1.71
CA VAL A 313 -44.33 45.12 -0.46
C VAL A 313 -43.33 45.52 0.64
N ASP A 314 -43.75 46.58 1.32
CA ASP A 314 -43.12 47.36 2.38
C ASP A 314 -42.78 46.60 3.67
N VAL A 315 -41.77 47.13 4.36
CA VAL A 315 -41.43 46.82 5.74
C VAL A 315 -42.18 47.78 6.68
N ALA A 316 -42.94 47.23 7.63
CA ALA A 316 -43.22 47.88 8.92
C ALA A 316 -43.36 46.81 10.04
N PRO A 317 -42.96 47.10 11.28
CA PRO A 317 -42.56 46.10 12.27
C PRO A 317 -43.72 45.64 13.17
N ALA A 318 -43.69 44.38 13.61
CA ALA A 318 -44.62 43.84 14.61
C ALA A 318 -43.88 43.13 15.76
N ALA A 319 -44.47 43.30 16.94
CA ALA A 319 -43.97 43.08 18.30
C ALA A 319 -43.61 41.62 18.68
N PRO A 320 -42.83 41.41 19.76
CA PRO A 320 -42.25 40.11 20.09
C PRO A 320 -43.25 39.18 20.79
N PRO A 321 -43.19 37.85 20.56
CA PRO A 321 -43.90 36.89 21.40
C PRO A 321 -43.09 36.48 22.64
N ALA A 322 -43.86 36.20 23.70
CA ALA A 322 -43.50 35.96 25.10
C ALA A 322 -42.68 34.66 25.37
N PRO A 323 -42.08 34.50 26.57
CA PRO A 323 -41.07 33.48 26.84
C PRO A 323 -41.68 32.10 27.11
N VAL A 324 -41.01 31.06 26.62
CA VAL A 324 -41.30 29.63 26.87
C VAL A 324 -40.22 29.08 27.83
N PRO A 325 -40.54 28.14 28.75
CA PRO A 325 -39.77 27.93 29.97
C PRO A 325 -38.42 27.22 29.76
N ALA A 326 -37.48 27.53 30.64
CA ALA A 326 -36.17 26.89 30.73
C ALA A 326 -36.30 25.38 31.06
N GLY A 327 -36.09 24.54 30.05
CA GLY A 327 -35.72 23.14 30.19
C GLY A 327 -34.25 23.01 29.85
N SER A 328 -33.44 22.69 30.86
CA SER A 328 -31.99 22.56 30.78
C SER A 328 -31.56 21.51 29.76
N LEU A 329 -30.93 21.94 28.67
CA LEU A 329 -30.07 21.12 27.82
C LEU A 329 -28.71 21.80 27.69
N THR A 330 -27.88 21.60 28.70
CA THR A 330 -26.43 21.73 28.58
C THR A 330 -25.92 20.58 27.71
N SER A 331 -25.87 20.78 26.40
CA SER A 331 -25.03 19.99 25.50
C SER A 331 -23.81 20.83 25.14
N THR A 332 -22.81 20.81 26.02
CA THR A 332 -21.43 21.13 25.68
C THR A 332 -20.99 20.18 24.57
N PRO A 333 -20.30 20.63 23.50
CA PRO A 333 -19.72 19.73 22.53
C PRO A 333 -18.63 18.93 23.25
N SER A 334 -18.94 17.67 23.57
CA SER A 334 -17.95 16.70 24.03
C SER A 334 -16.99 16.49 22.88
N ARG A 335 -15.81 17.09 22.98
CA ARG A 335 -14.60 16.55 22.36
C ARG A 335 -14.50 15.11 22.85
N SER A 336 -14.93 14.14 22.05
CA SER A 336 -14.46 12.78 22.24
C SER A 336 -12.99 12.83 21.87
N GLU A 337 -12.14 13.03 22.88
CA GLU A 337 -10.81 12.45 22.87
C GLU A 337 -11.03 10.99 22.49
N GLY A 338 -10.60 10.62 21.28
CA GLY A 338 -10.54 9.22 20.89
C GLY A 338 -9.75 8.47 21.97
N PRO A 339 -10.03 7.17 22.18
CA PRO A 339 -9.29 6.40 23.15
C PRO A 339 -7.78 6.63 22.90
N PRO A 340 -6.97 6.82 23.96
CA PRO A 340 -5.52 6.84 23.78
C PRO A 340 -5.12 5.60 22.95
N PRO A 341 -4.07 5.70 22.11
CA PRO A 341 -3.57 4.53 21.40
C PRO A 341 -3.47 3.40 22.44
N PRO A 342 -4.09 2.23 22.20
CA PRO A 342 -4.07 1.16 23.20
C PRO A 342 -2.62 0.95 23.59
N ASP A 343 -2.35 0.93 24.90
CA ASP A 343 -1.04 0.58 25.43
C ASP A 343 -0.60 -0.70 24.72
N PHE A 344 0.39 -0.57 23.84
CA PHE A 344 1.02 -1.67 23.15
C PHE A 344 1.72 -2.49 24.23
N ALA A 345 1.10 -3.56 24.70
CA ALA A 345 1.85 -4.60 25.37
C ALA A 345 2.72 -5.24 24.28
N PRO A 346 4.07 -5.12 24.33
CA PRO A 346 4.93 -5.82 23.39
C PRO A 346 4.71 -7.32 23.61
N GLY A 347 3.91 -7.96 22.77
CA GLY A 347 3.78 -9.41 22.75
C GLY A 347 5.01 -9.94 22.01
N GLY A 348 6.10 -10.29 22.68
CA GLY A 348 6.19 -11.54 23.41
C GLY A 348 6.74 -12.67 22.52
N GLN A 349 6.54 -12.58 21.20
CA GLN A 349 7.02 -13.59 20.26
C GLN A 349 8.40 -13.21 19.72
N ARG A 350 9.41 -14.05 20.03
CA ARG A 350 10.77 -13.84 19.54
C ARG A 350 10.94 -14.22 18.06
N TRP A 351 10.00 -15.02 17.54
CA TRP A 351 10.10 -15.70 16.25
C TRP A 351 8.85 -15.55 15.39
N ALA A 352 9.05 -15.29 14.10
CA ALA A 352 8.02 -15.51 13.08
C ALA A 352 8.31 -16.82 12.36
N VAL A 353 7.27 -17.64 12.16
CA VAL A 353 7.39 -18.97 11.55
C VAL A 353 6.47 -19.05 10.34
N TYR A 354 7.02 -19.47 9.22
CA TYR A 354 6.28 -19.72 7.99
C TYR A 354 6.49 -21.15 7.52
N GLU A 355 5.41 -21.91 7.54
CA GLU A 355 5.33 -23.23 6.94
C GLU A 355 4.66 -23.09 5.56
N PRO A 356 5.37 -23.41 4.46
CA PRO A 356 4.78 -23.37 3.14
C PRO A 356 3.66 -24.42 3.02
N PRO A 357 2.56 -24.12 2.28
CA PRO A 357 1.52 -25.12 2.02
C PRO A 357 2.11 -26.38 1.39
N ALA A 358 1.51 -27.55 1.66
CA ALA A 358 2.00 -28.85 1.18
C ALA A 358 2.21 -28.91 -0.35
N ALA A 359 1.44 -28.15 -1.12
CA ALA A 359 1.59 -28.04 -2.58
C ALA A 359 2.86 -27.31 -3.04
N GLN A 360 3.50 -26.54 -2.15
CA GLN A 360 4.69 -25.73 -2.40
C GLN A 360 5.92 -26.22 -1.61
N SER A 361 5.75 -27.16 -0.68
CA SER A 361 6.82 -27.70 0.16
C SER A 361 7.61 -28.81 -0.54
N VAL A 362 8.94 -28.77 -0.47
CA VAL A 362 9.81 -29.91 -0.78
C VAL A 362 10.23 -30.57 0.53
N GLY A 363 9.35 -31.39 1.12
CA GLY A 363 9.55 -32.01 2.43
C GLY A 363 9.05 -31.15 3.61
N ASP A 364 9.42 -31.53 4.84
CA ASP A 364 9.04 -30.84 6.08
C ASP A 364 9.92 -29.60 6.34
N GLU A 365 9.81 -28.58 5.49
CA GLU A 365 10.61 -27.34 5.62
C GLU A 365 9.79 -26.22 6.26
N ALA A 366 10.31 -25.62 7.33
CA ALA A 366 9.79 -24.41 7.94
C ALA A 366 10.82 -23.28 7.81
N PHE A 367 10.34 -22.06 7.59
CA PHE A 367 11.17 -20.87 7.57
C PHE A 367 10.94 -20.06 8.84
N VAL A 368 12.02 -19.73 9.54
CA VAL A 368 11.97 -19.04 10.82
C VAL A 368 12.74 -17.73 10.75
N LEU A 369 12.15 -16.66 11.26
CA LEU A 369 12.76 -15.34 11.33
C LEU A 369 12.80 -14.87 12.78
N ARG A 370 13.97 -14.40 13.23
CA ARG A 370 14.12 -13.71 14.51
C ARG A 370 13.58 -12.29 14.38
N LEU A 371 12.67 -11.90 15.26
CA LEU A 371 12.07 -10.56 15.27
C LEU A 371 12.87 -9.57 16.14
N SER A 372 13.37 -10.03 17.29
CA SER A 372 14.11 -9.20 18.24
C SER A 372 15.63 -9.34 18.10
N GLY A 373 16.36 -8.23 17.91
CA GLY A 373 17.83 -8.17 17.93
C GLY A 373 18.45 -7.40 16.77
N THR A 374 19.75 -7.06 16.88
CA THR A 374 20.55 -6.41 15.81
C THR A 374 21.26 -7.42 14.89
N GLY A 375 20.89 -8.70 14.97
CA GLY A 375 21.46 -9.79 14.19
C GLY A 375 20.91 -9.86 12.77
N SER A 376 21.33 -10.89 12.00
CA SER A 376 20.85 -11.09 10.64
C SER A 376 19.32 -11.21 10.60
N SER A 377 18.69 -10.39 9.75
CA SER A 377 17.25 -10.45 9.47
C SER A 377 16.92 -11.44 8.36
N ALA A 378 17.77 -12.43 8.11
CA ALA A 378 17.54 -13.44 7.09
C ALA A 378 16.72 -14.61 7.65
N PRO A 379 15.68 -15.06 6.95
CA PRO A 379 14.97 -16.28 7.31
C PRO A 379 15.91 -17.49 7.31
N MET A 380 15.87 -18.27 8.38
CA MET A 380 16.53 -19.56 8.45
C MET A 380 15.57 -20.65 7.98
N ARG A 381 16.10 -21.64 7.25
CA ARG A 381 15.37 -22.86 6.92
C ARG A 381 15.64 -23.93 7.98
N LEU A 382 14.60 -24.42 8.63
CA LEU A 382 14.63 -25.54 9.56
C LEU A 382 13.77 -26.69 9.03
N ASN A 383 14.07 -27.92 9.45
CA ASN A 383 13.15 -29.04 9.29
C ASN A 383 12.17 -29.09 10.48
N SER A 384 11.15 -29.95 10.40
CA SER A 384 10.15 -30.13 11.48
C SER A 384 10.77 -30.41 12.86
N VAL A 385 11.82 -31.24 12.91
CA VAL A 385 12.53 -31.54 14.18
C VAL A 385 13.28 -30.32 14.71
N GLY A 386 14.00 -29.59 13.86
CA GLY A 386 14.73 -28.39 14.24
C GLY A 386 13.80 -27.27 14.70
N LEU A 387 12.65 -27.10 14.05
CA LEU A 387 11.61 -26.18 14.50
C LEU A 387 11.09 -26.58 15.88
N ALA A 388 10.76 -27.85 16.09
CA ALA A 388 10.28 -28.32 17.39
C ALA A 388 11.31 -28.13 18.52
N ILE A 389 12.60 -28.39 18.25
CA ILE A 389 13.68 -28.11 19.23
C ILE A 389 13.77 -26.61 19.51
N LEU A 390 13.65 -25.75 18.50
CA LEU A 390 13.66 -24.31 18.68
C LEU A 390 12.47 -23.83 19.51
N THR A 391 11.26 -24.34 19.25
CA THR A 391 10.06 -24.03 20.03
C THR A 391 10.23 -24.45 21.48
N LEU A 392 10.72 -25.67 21.75
CA LEU A 392 10.99 -26.13 23.10
C LEU A 392 12.01 -25.24 23.83
N LEU A 393 13.09 -24.84 23.14
CA LEU A 393 14.07 -23.91 23.72
C LEU A 393 13.50 -22.52 23.97
N ASP A 394 12.53 -22.05 23.17
CA ASP A 394 11.87 -20.76 23.39
C ASP A 394 10.91 -20.83 24.58
N ASP A 395 10.10 -21.90 24.66
CA ASP A 395 9.13 -22.15 25.74
C ASP A 395 9.81 -22.34 27.11
N THR A 396 11.03 -22.88 27.14
CA THR A 396 11.82 -23.08 28.37
C THR A 396 12.84 -21.98 28.65
N ASP A 397 12.75 -20.83 27.96
CA ASP A 397 13.70 -19.72 28.09
C ASP A 397 15.19 -20.14 27.93
N GLY A 398 15.43 -21.17 27.11
CA GLY A 398 16.75 -21.70 26.81
C GLY A 398 17.27 -22.74 27.80
N ASP A 399 16.47 -23.19 28.77
CA ASP A 399 16.85 -24.30 29.66
C ASP A 399 16.83 -25.64 28.90
N VAL A 400 18.03 -26.16 28.64
CA VAL A 400 18.26 -27.43 27.94
C VAL A 400 17.73 -28.63 28.72
N GLU A 401 17.82 -28.63 30.06
CA GLU A 401 17.36 -29.75 30.89
C GLU A 401 15.84 -29.82 30.94
N GLU A 402 15.17 -28.66 30.95
CA GLU A 402 13.72 -28.59 30.84
C GLU A 402 13.25 -28.96 29.44
N ALA A 403 13.86 -28.39 28.39
CA ALA A 403 13.55 -28.71 27.00
C ALA A 403 13.74 -30.19 26.69
N ALA A 404 14.80 -30.82 27.20
CA ALA A 404 15.04 -32.26 27.02
C ALA A 404 14.00 -33.12 27.75
N ARG A 405 13.54 -32.70 28.94
CA ARG A 405 12.47 -33.39 29.67
C ARG A 405 11.13 -33.31 28.95
N GLU A 406 10.81 -32.17 28.35
CA GLU A 406 9.60 -32.00 27.53
C GLU A 406 9.71 -32.77 26.20
N ALA A 407 10.86 -32.68 25.53
CA ALA A 407 11.15 -33.46 24.33
C ALA A 407 10.98 -34.98 24.56
N ALA A 408 11.38 -35.49 25.74
CA ALA A 408 11.24 -36.90 26.08
C ALA A 408 9.77 -37.36 26.26
N GLN A 409 8.83 -36.43 26.45
CA GLN A 409 7.39 -36.72 26.44
C GLN A 409 6.84 -36.81 25.01
N LEU A 410 7.47 -36.09 24.07
CA LEU A 410 7.03 -35.98 22.68
C LEU A 410 7.69 -37.03 21.77
N TRP A 411 8.95 -37.39 22.04
CA TRP A 411 9.75 -38.28 21.21
C TRP A 411 10.25 -39.50 22.00
N PRO A 412 10.16 -40.71 21.43
CA PRO A 412 10.57 -41.95 22.10
C PRO A 412 12.10 -42.13 22.02
N GLN A 413 12.86 -41.19 22.57
CA GLN A 413 14.32 -41.21 22.63
C GLN A 413 14.82 -41.07 24.07
N PRO A 414 16.00 -41.61 24.40
CA PRO A 414 16.59 -41.45 25.72
C PRO A 414 16.85 -39.97 26.06
N LEU A 415 16.60 -39.58 27.31
CA LEU A 415 16.79 -38.20 27.78
C LEU A 415 18.22 -37.68 27.53
N GLU A 416 19.23 -38.53 27.73
CA GLU A 416 20.64 -38.17 27.49
C GLU A 416 20.94 -37.84 26.02
N GLU A 417 20.30 -38.56 25.10
CA GLU A 417 20.45 -38.34 23.66
C GLU A 417 19.77 -37.02 23.25
N LEU A 418 18.54 -36.80 23.73
CA LEU A 418 17.81 -35.56 23.51
C LEU A 418 18.56 -34.35 24.07
N ARG A 419 19.11 -34.44 25.30
CA ARG A 419 19.96 -33.40 25.88
C ARG A 419 21.14 -33.07 24.99
N THR A 420 21.83 -34.10 24.49
CA THR A 420 23.00 -33.92 23.61
C THR A 420 22.64 -33.19 22.31
N VAL A 421 21.55 -33.63 21.67
CA VAL A 421 21.06 -33.02 20.42
C VAL A 421 20.62 -31.57 20.64
N ILE A 422 19.82 -31.31 21.67
CA ILE A 422 19.31 -29.97 22.01
C ILE A 422 20.48 -29.03 22.37
N THR A 423 21.47 -29.51 23.14
CA THR A 423 22.67 -28.73 23.46
C THR A 423 23.44 -28.34 22.19
N GLY A 424 23.68 -29.31 21.29
CA GLY A 424 24.37 -29.05 20.03
C GLY A 424 23.61 -28.06 19.15
N PHE A 425 22.28 -28.19 19.09
CA PHE A 425 21.42 -27.27 18.37
C PHE A 425 21.47 -25.85 18.96
N GLN A 426 21.33 -25.70 20.28
CA GLN A 426 21.41 -24.42 20.97
C GLN A 426 22.76 -23.72 20.73
N GLN A 427 23.86 -24.47 20.81
CA GLN A 427 25.20 -23.94 20.54
C GLN A 427 25.34 -23.41 19.11
N GLU A 428 24.83 -24.17 18.13
CA GLU A 428 24.87 -23.74 16.73
C GLU A 428 23.98 -22.52 16.48
N MET A 429 22.79 -22.48 17.05
CA MET A 429 21.91 -21.31 16.96
C MET A 429 22.53 -20.08 17.64
N THR A 430 23.17 -20.25 18.80
CA THR A 430 23.90 -19.16 19.48
C THR A 430 25.07 -18.67 18.62
N ARG A 431 25.83 -19.59 18.00
CA ARG A 431 26.93 -19.27 17.07
C ARG A 431 26.45 -18.47 15.86
N LEU A 432 25.26 -18.76 15.35
CA LEU A 432 24.62 -18.04 14.25
C LEU A 432 23.97 -16.72 14.69
N GLY A 433 24.01 -16.38 15.99
CA GLY A 433 23.37 -15.18 16.53
C GLY A 433 21.84 -15.26 16.57
N VAL A 434 21.29 -16.47 16.51
CA VAL A 434 19.86 -16.79 16.50
C VAL A 434 19.35 -16.84 17.94
N LEU A 435 20.09 -17.52 18.83
CA LEU A 435 19.85 -17.47 20.28
C LEU A 435 20.87 -16.55 20.96
N SER A 436 20.50 -16.01 22.12
CA SER A 436 21.34 -15.12 22.95
C SER A 436 22.04 -15.87 24.06
#